data_AF-A0A3S4GG68-F1
#
_entry.id   AF-A0A3S4GG68-F1
#
_cell.length_a   1.000
_cell.length_b   1.000
_cell.length_c   1.000
_cell.angle_alpha   90.00
_cell.angle_beta   90.00
_cell.angle_gamma   90.00
#
_symmetry.space_group_name_H-M   'P 1'
#
loop_
_entity.id
_entity.type
_entity.pdbx_description
1 polymer ?
#
loop_
_entity_poly.entity_id
_entity_poly.type
_entity_poly.pdbx_seq_one_letter_code
_entity_poly.pdbx_strand_id
1 'polypeptide(L)'
;MSQQDAAKQQANTRNNIRVVSIFTAAAIGLVGVLVILYAWQLPPFTRHSQFTDNAYVRGQTTFISPQVNGYITAVNVKDFAIVQPGEVLFQIDDRIYKQRVHQAQATLAMKEAALRNNLQQRKSAEATIAKNEAALQNARAQNLKIQADLKRIQQLTADGSLSIRERDSARASAAQGAADIEQAKAALEMSRQDRESTIVNRDSLEADVASAKAALELAQIDLQNTQIIAPHRRPAGADLGASWRLCQRRDPSDLAGSAAALGDCQPQRDPAGRSTRWPAGHLHRRRAQRRDLPRQGAEYLPGDRGGVQRHLSGQRHRQFRQDRPAHPGAYYGQRRAKQQRTPAAGDVGAGDY
;
A
#
# COMPACT_ATOMS: atom_id res chain seq x y z
N MET A 1 -20.34 125.05 -2.25
CA MET A 1 -19.28 124.12 -2.73
C MET A 1 -18.05 124.30 -1.85
N SER A 2 -17.34 123.22 -1.53
CA SER A 2 -16.17 123.14 -0.62
C SER A 2 -16.54 123.13 0.88
N GLN A 3 -16.07 122.25 1.77
CA GLN A 3 -14.82 121.48 1.82
C GLN A 3 -14.94 120.06 2.45
N GLN A 4 -16.12 119.44 2.54
CA GLN A 4 -16.28 118.20 3.31
C GLN A 4 -16.09 116.87 2.53
N ASP A 5 -16.00 116.89 1.20
CA ASP A 5 -15.91 115.67 0.38
C ASP A 5 -14.48 115.18 0.06
N ALA A 6 -13.46 116.03 0.25
CA ALA A 6 -12.06 115.68 -0.05
C ALA A 6 -11.44 114.71 0.99
N ALA A 7 -11.90 114.75 2.24
CA ALA A 7 -11.34 113.92 3.31
C ALA A 7 -11.75 112.44 3.20
N LYS A 8 -12.94 112.14 2.65
CA LYS A 8 -13.41 110.75 2.47
C LYS A 8 -12.77 110.06 1.26
N GLN A 9 -12.46 110.80 0.18
CA GLN A 9 -11.80 110.23 -1.01
C GLN A 9 -10.32 109.89 -0.78
N GLN A 10 -9.61 110.65 0.07
CA GLN A 10 -8.22 110.36 0.43
C GLN A 10 -8.05 109.20 1.42
N ALA A 11 -9.05 108.94 2.27
CA ALA A 11 -9.04 107.78 3.17
C ALA A 11 -9.25 106.45 2.41
N ASN A 12 -10.09 106.45 1.37
CA ASN A 12 -10.39 105.26 0.57
C ASN A 12 -9.23 104.87 -0.37
N THR A 13 -8.54 105.86 -0.97
CA THR A 13 -7.36 105.59 -1.83
C THR A 13 -6.13 105.16 -1.05
N ARG A 14 -5.90 105.68 0.17
CA ARG A 14 -4.84 105.15 1.06
C ARG A 14 -5.11 103.73 1.52
N ASN A 15 -6.37 103.38 1.82
CA ASN A 15 -6.72 102.02 2.17
C ASN A 15 -6.63 101.08 0.97
N ASN A 16 -7.03 101.51 -0.24
CA ASN A 16 -6.87 100.69 -1.45
C ASN A 16 -5.40 100.50 -1.85
N ILE A 17 -4.53 101.50 -1.70
CA ILE A 17 -3.08 101.31 -1.96
C ILE A 17 -2.45 100.41 -0.91
N ARG A 18 -2.83 100.54 0.38
CA ARG A 18 -2.37 99.62 1.44
C ARG A 18 -2.87 98.20 1.21
N VAL A 19 -4.14 98.04 0.86
CA VAL A 19 -4.76 96.74 0.55
C VAL A 19 -4.13 96.13 -0.71
N VAL A 20 -3.92 96.91 -1.77
CA VAL A 20 -3.21 96.45 -2.99
C VAL A 20 -1.76 96.10 -2.68
N SER A 21 -1.05 96.87 -1.85
CA SER A 21 0.33 96.56 -1.43
C SER A 21 0.43 95.32 -0.55
N ILE A 22 -0.58 95.06 0.28
CA ILE A 22 -0.68 93.85 1.11
C ILE A 22 -1.01 92.65 0.21
N PHE A 23 -1.89 92.81 -0.77
CA PHE A 23 -2.20 91.75 -1.73
C PHE A 23 -1.04 91.45 -2.69
N THR A 24 -0.28 92.45 -3.16
CA THR A 24 0.91 92.21 -3.98
C THR A 24 2.06 91.61 -3.18
N ALA A 25 2.30 92.07 -1.95
CA ALA A 25 3.28 91.43 -1.05
C ALA A 25 2.87 89.99 -0.69
N ALA A 26 1.59 89.74 -0.43
CA ALA A 26 1.07 88.39 -0.19
C ALA A 26 1.16 87.50 -1.43
N ALA A 27 0.92 88.04 -2.64
CA ALA A 27 1.08 87.30 -3.89
C ALA A 27 2.54 86.93 -4.16
N ILE A 28 3.48 87.85 -3.93
CA ILE A 28 4.93 87.57 -4.05
C ILE A 28 5.35 86.53 -3.00
N GLY A 29 4.85 86.64 -1.77
CA GLY A 29 5.06 85.63 -0.73
C GLY A 29 4.53 84.25 -1.13
N LEU A 30 3.32 84.18 -1.68
CA LEU A 30 2.69 82.94 -2.14
C LEU A 30 3.48 82.29 -3.30
N VAL A 31 3.93 83.10 -4.26
CA VAL A 31 4.76 82.62 -5.37
C VAL A 31 6.12 82.13 -4.86
N GLY A 32 6.74 82.85 -3.93
CA GLY A 32 7.97 82.41 -3.27
C GLY A 32 7.81 81.06 -2.56
N VAL A 33 6.71 80.89 -1.81
CA VAL A 33 6.38 79.62 -1.14
C VAL A 33 6.13 78.51 -2.17
N LEU A 34 5.42 78.76 -3.27
CA LEU A 34 5.19 77.78 -4.34
C LEU A 34 6.48 77.35 -5.05
N VAL A 35 7.41 78.27 -5.29
CA VAL A 35 8.73 77.96 -5.89
C VAL A 35 9.56 77.10 -4.94
N ILE A 36 9.55 77.42 -3.64
CA ILE A 36 10.24 76.61 -2.62
C ILE A 36 9.61 75.21 -2.52
N LEU A 37 8.28 75.11 -2.49
CA LEU A 37 7.56 73.83 -2.47
C LEU A 37 7.84 72.99 -3.73
N TYR A 38 7.90 73.63 -4.90
CA TYR A 38 8.24 72.97 -6.17
C TYR A 38 9.70 72.49 -6.18
N ALA A 39 10.65 73.35 -5.77
CA ALA A 39 12.07 73.03 -5.74
C ALA A 39 12.40 71.92 -4.72
N TRP A 40 11.70 71.90 -3.58
CA TRP A 40 11.84 70.86 -2.56
C TRP A 40 10.92 69.65 -2.79
N GLN A 41 10.16 69.63 -3.89
CA GLN A 41 9.26 68.53 -4.26
C GLN A 41 8.30 68.14 -3.11
N LEU A 42 7.83 69.13 -2.36
CA LEU A 42 6.86 68.95 -1.27
C LEU A 42 5.43 68.88 -1.86
N PRO A 43 4.45 68.26 -1.16
CA PRO A 43 3.07 68.18 -1.64
C PRO A 43 2.55 69.59 -1.90
N PRO A 44 2.04 69.99 -3.10
CA PRO A 44 1.35 69.23 -4.17
C PRO A 44 2.17 68.85 -5.43
N PHE A 45 3.50 69.01 -5.44
CA PHE A 45 4.36 68.72 -6.60
C PHE A 45 5.19 67.42 -6.48
N THR A 46 4.79 66.52 -5.58
CA THR A 46 5.43 65.22 -5.39
C THR A 46 5.19 64.32 -6.61
N ARG A 47 6.25 63.70 -7.14
CA ARG A 47 6.11 62.68 -8.18
C ARG A 47 5.60 61.39 -7.54
N HIS A 48 4.37 60.97 -7.83
CA HIS A 48 3.79 59.71 -7.33
C HIS A 48 4.43 58.43 -7.95
N SER A 49 5.40 58.59 -8.85
CA SER A 49 6.09 57.48 -9.50
C SER A 49 7.46 57.27 -8.84
N GLN A 50 7.61 56.14 -8.16
CA GLN A 50 8.86 55.68 -7.58
C GLN A 50 9.64 54.94 -8.68
N PHE A 51 10.79 55.47 -9.07
CA PHE A 51 11.71 54.83 -10.00
C PHE A 51 12.82 54.18 -9.19
N THR A 52 12.97 52.86 -9.32
CA THR A 52 14.08 52.11 -8.74
C THR A 52 14.56 51.11 -9.77
N ASP A 53 15.87 51.13 -10.05
CA ASP A 53 16.52 50.12 -10.89
C ASP A 53 16.72 48.80 -10.11
N ASN A 54 16.52 48.83 -8.79
CA ASN A 54 16.63 47.68 -7.89
C ASN A 54 15.24 47.13 -7.55
N ALA A 55 14.58 46.54 -8.55
CA ALA A 55 13.35 45.78 -8.37
C ALA A 55 13.65 44.28 -8.48
N TYR A 56 13.39 43.52 -7.41
CA TYR A 56 13.55 42.06 -7.41
C TYR A 56 12.19 41.39 -7.39
N VAL A 57 11.95 40.50 -8.36
CA VAL A 57 10.78 39.62 -8.36
C VAL A 57 11.08 38.42 -7.47
N ARG A 58 10.31 38.25 -6.38
CA ARG A 58 10.37 37.04 -5.55
C ARG A 58 9.45 35.97 -6.13
N GLY A 59 10.03 34.84 -6.53
CA GLY A 59 9.27 33.65 -6.94
C GLY A 59 9.14 32.65 -5.80
N GLN A 60 8.03 31.89 -5.79
CA GLN A 60 7.93 30.67 -5.02
C GLN A 60 8.52 29.52 -5.85
N THR A 61 9.53 28.82 -5.30
CA THR A 61 10.15 27.65 -5.94
C THR A 61 9.64 26.38 -5.29
N THR A 62 9.07 25.47 -6.08
CA THR A 62 8.67 24.13 -5.64
C THR A 62 9.69 23.11 -6.14
N PHE A 63 10.26 22.32 -5.23
CA PHE A 63 11.12 21.20 -5.58
C PHE A 63 10.26 20.00 -5.96
N ILE A 64 10.51 19.43 -7.14
CA ILE A 64 9.87 18.19 -7.59
C ILE A 64 10.93 17.10 -7.53
N SER A 65 10.59 15.98 -6.90
CA SER A 65 11.47 14.82 -6.80
C SER A 65 10.70 13.56 -7.24
N PRO A 66 11.33 12.68 -8.04
CA PRO A 66 10.71 11.43 -8.43
C PRO A 66 10.47 10.53 -7.23
N GLN A 67 9.30 9.89 -7.18
CA GLN A 67 8.99 8.88 -6.15
C GLN A 67 9.58 7.51 -6.48
N VAL A 68 9.94 7.28 -7.76
CA VAL A 68 10.47 6.02 -8.27
C VAL A 68 11.85 6.22 -8.89
N ASN A 69 12.71 5.21 -8.80
CA ASN A 69 14.06 5.26 -9.36
C ASN A 69 14.07 4.79 -10.82
N GLY A 70 14.86 5.45 -11.67
CA GLY A 70 15.09 4.99 -13.04
C GLY A 70 15.81 6.02 -13.91
N TYR A 71 16.12 5.61 -15.13
CA TYR A 71 16.72 6.49 -16.13
C TYR A 71 15.64 7.39 -16.75
N ILE A 72 15.97 8.66 -16.98
CA ILE A 72 15.09 9.60 -17.67
C ILE A 72 15.17 9.30 -19.17
N THR A 73 14.03 9.04 -19.80
CA THR A 73 13.92 8.73 -21.23
C THR A 73 13.47 9.92 -22.06
N ALA A 74 12.68 10.83 -21.48
CA ALA A 74 12.23 12.04 -22.14
C ALA A 74 12.19 13.23 -21.17
N VAL A 75 12.56 14.40 -21.70
CA VAL A 75 12.43 15.70 -21.05
C VAL A 75 11.54 16.54 -21.96
N ASN A 76 10.30 16.79 -21.54
CA ASN A 76 9.27 17.39 -22.40
C ASN A 76 9.19 18.91 -22.27
N VAL A 77 9.99 19.50 -21.37
CA VAL A 77 9.96 20.93 -21.05
C VAL A 77 11.32 21.58 -21.25
N LYS A 78 11.32 22.85 -21.66
CA LYS A 78 12.52 23.69 -21.88
C LYS A 78 12.63 24.75 -20.79
N ASP A 79 13.85 25.14 -20.42
CA ASP A 79 14.06 26.11 -19.33
C ASP A 79 13.13 27.32 -19.52
N PHE A 80 12.56 27.83 -18.43
CA PHE A 80 11.60 28.95 -18.42
C PHE A 80 10.23 28.68 -19.09
N ALA A 81 9.97 27.49 -19.64
CA ALA A 81 8.68 27.18 -20.27
C ALA A 81 7.49 27.29 -19.29
N ILE A 82 6.36 27.78 -19.80
CA ILE A 82 5.10 27.85 -19.07
C ILE A 82 4.41 26.50 -19.20
N VAL A 83 4.16 25.85 -18.06
CA VAL A 83 3.51 24.54 -17.99
C VAL A 83 2.15 24.63 -17.30
N GLN A 84 1.22 23.78 -17.72
CA GLN A 84 -0.10 23.65 -17.09
C GLN A 84 -0.06 22.58 -15.99
N PRO A 85 -0.94 22.65 -14.97
CA PRO A 85 -1.06 21.55 -14.00
C PRO A 85 -1.41 20.25 -14.71
N GLY A 86 -0.79 19.15 -14.30
CA GLY A 86 -0.98 17.83 -14.89
C GLY A 86 -0.16 17.57 -16.16
N GLU A 87 0.59 18.56 -16.66
CA GLU A 87 1.49 18.37 -17.81
C GLU A 87 2.71 17.52 -17.41
N VAL A 88 3.05 16.53 -18.25
CA VAL A 88 4.21 15.65 -18.02
C VAL A 88 5.49 16.42 -18.30
N LEU A 89 6.30 16.61 -17.26
CA LEU A 89 7.56 17.34 -17.32
C LEU A 89 8.71 16.42 -17.78
N PHE A 90 8.81 15.27 -17.13
CA PHE A 90 9.86 14.28 -17.36
C PHE A 90 9.27 12.87 -17.32
N GLN A 91 9.85 11.98 -18.12
CA GLN A 91 9.47 10.58 -18.14
C GLN A 91 10.65 9.69 -17.76
N ILE A 92 10.41 8.80 -16.81
CA ILE A 92 11.33 7.73 -16.41
C ILE A 92 11.06 6.50 -17.29
N ASP A 93 12.08 5.68 -17.55
CA ASP A 93 11.94 4.39 -18.24
C ASP A 93 10.88 3.52 -17.55
N ASP A 94 9.76 3.32 -18.24
CA ASP A 94 8.58 2.62 -17.71
C ASP A 94 8.60 1.11 -17.95
N ARG A 95 9.57 0.59 -18.71
CA ARG A 95 9.57 -0.81 -19.16
C ARG A 95 9.57 -1.79 -17.99
N ILE A 96 10.40 -1.55 -16.98
CA ILE A 96 10.47 -2.40 -15.77
C ILE A 96 9.16 -2.32 -14.99
N TYR A 97 8.58 -1.12 -14.86
CA TYR A 97 7.33 -0.91 -14.12
C TYR A 97 6.14 -1.55 -14.83
N LYS A 98 6.06 -1.47 -16.17
CA LYS A 98 5.07 -2.21 -16.97
C LYS A 98 5.18 -3.72 -16.75
N GLN A 99 6.40 -4.26 -16.75
CA GLN A 99 6.60 -5.69 -16.47
C GLN A 99 6.21 -6.06 -15.03
N ARG A 100 6.46 -5.20 -14.04
CA ARG A 100 5.95 -5.41 -12.67
C ARG A 100 4.44 -5.42 -12.59
N VAL A 101 3.75 -4.53 -13.31
CA VAL A 101 2.29 -4.56 -13.43
C VAL A 101 1.83 -5.86 -14.05
N HIS A 102 2.43 -6.31 -15.16
CA HIS A 102 2.09 -7.60 -15.78
C HIS A 102 2.34 -8.80 -14.85
N GLN A 103 3.43 -8.79 -14.09
CA GLN A 103 3.72 -9.82 -13.10
C GLN A 103 2.67 -9.83 -11.97
N ALA A 104 2.28 -8.67 -11.47
CA ALA A 104 1.23 -8.54 -10.45
C ALA A 104 -0.14 -8.96 -10.99
N GLN A 105 -0.48 -8.62 -12.24
CA GLN A 105 -1.68 -9.09 -12.93
C GLN A 105 -1.70 -10.61 -13.06
N ALA A 106 -0.59 -11.22 -13.48
CA ALA A 106 -0.48 -12.67 -13.57
C ALA A 106 -0.65 -13.33 -12.19
N THR A 107 -0.06 -12.74 -11.15
CA THR A 107 -0.21 -13.23 -9.76
C THR A 107 -1.65 -13.15 -9.29
N LEU A 108 -2.35 -12.04 -9.55
CA LEU A 108 -3.77 -11.90 -9.27
C LEU A 108 -4.60 -12.97 -9.99
N ALA A 109 -4.36 -13.16 -11.29
CA ALA A 109 -5.06 -14.17 -12.08
C ALA A 109 -4.84 -15.60 -11.53
N MET A 110 -3.63 -15.91 -11.06
CA MET A 110 -3.33 -17.19 -10.40
C MET A 110 -4.13 -17.35 -9.10
N LYS A 111 -4.23 -16.31 -8.26
CA LYS A 111 -4.99 -16.36 -7.00
C LYS A 111 -6.50 -16.47 -7.24
N GLU A 112 -7.03 -15.74 -8.23
CA GLU A 112 -8.42 -15.86 -8.65
C GLU A 112 -8.72 -17.26 -9.20
N ALA A 113 -7.80 -17.86 -9.96
CA ALA A 113 -7.93 -19.23 -10.42
C ALA A 113 -7.95 -20.24 -9.24
N ALA A 114 -7.11 -20.04 -8.23
CA ALA A 114 -7.12 -20.87 -7.02
C ALA A 114 -8.47 -20.77 -6.27
N LEU A 115 -9.05 -19.57 -6.14
CA LEU A 115 -10.37 -19.38 -5.55
C LEU A 115 -11.47 -20.09 -6.37
N ARG A 116 -11.42 -20.01 -7.71
CA ARG A 116 -12.35 -20.76 -8.57
C ARG A 116 -12.19 -22.27 -8.41
N ASN A 117 -10.96 -22.77 -8.25
CA ASN A 117 -10.70 -24.19 -8.01
C ASN A 117 -11.28 -24.67 -6.67
N ASN A 118 -11.27 -23.83 -5.62
CA ASN A 118 -11.90 -24.16 -4.34
C ASN A 118 -13.42 -24.39 -4.48
N LEU A 119 -14.11 -23.64 -5.35
CA LEU A 119 -15.53 -23.91 -5.64
C LEU A 119 -15.73 -25.29 -6.25
N GLN A 120 -14.83 -25.73 -7.12
CA GLN A 120 -14.89 -27.07 -7.70
C GLN A 120 -14.56 -28.16 -6.67
N GLN A 121 -13.62 -27.91 -5.77
CA GLN A 121 -13.33 -28.80 -4.63
C GLN A 121 -14.55 -28.95 -3.73
N ARG A 122 -15.26 -27.85 -3.42
CA ARG A 122 -16.50 -27.89 -2.63
C ARG A 122 -17.57 -28.75 -3.31
N LYS A 123 -17.78 -28.60 -4.62
CA LYS A 123 -18.71 -29.45 -5.38
C LYS A 123 -18.32 -30.94 -5.33
N SER A 124 -17.02 -31.23 -5.40
CA SER A 124 -16.51 -32.61 -5.26
C SER A 124 -16.75 -33.18 -3.86
N ALA A 125 -16.57 -32.37 -2.82
CA ALA A 125 -16.88 -32.75 -1.44
C ALA A 125 -18.39 -33.01 -1.25
N GLU A 126 -19.25 -32.17 -1.84
CA GLU A 126 -20.71 -32.35 -1.82
C GLU A 126 -21.14 -33.65 -2.53
N ALA A 127 -20.54 -33.98 -3.67
CA ALA A 127 -20.77 -35.26 -4.34
C ALA A 127 -20.32 -36.46 -3.48
N THR A 128 -19.24 -36.31 -2.72
CA THR A 128 -18.73 -37.34 -1.80
C THR A 128 -19.67 -37.54 -0.62
N ILE A 129 -20.26 -36.46 -0.07
CA ILE A 129 -21.30 -36.53 0.95
C ILE A 129 -22.51 -37.30 0.42
N ALA A 130 -23.00 -36.98 -0.78
CA ALA A 130 -24.14 -37.68 -1.39
C ALA A 130 -23.86 -39.18 -1.59
N LYS A 131 -22.63 -39.54 -2.00
CA LYS A 131 -22.18 -40.93 -2.09
C LYS A 131 -22.20 -41.64 -0.72
N ASN A 132 -21.68 -40.99 0.31
CA ASN A 132 -21.63 -41.57 1.67
C ASN A 132 -23.02 -41.66 2.30
N GLU A 133 -23.91 -40.72 2.00
CA GLU A 133 -25.31 -40.77 2.40
C GLU A 133 -26.02 -41.97 1.77
N ALA A 134 -25.83 -42.20 0.47
CA ALA A 134 -26.34 -43.39 -0.21
C ALA A 134 -25.78 -44.69 0.41
N ALA A 135 -24.48 -44.72 0.75
CA ALA A 135 -23.87 -45.86 1.43
C ALA A 135 -24.48 -46.12 2.82
N LEU A 136 -24.77 -45.05 3.59
CA LEU A 136 -25.46 -45.16 4.87
C LEU A 136 -26.90 -45.69 4.71
N GLN A 137 -27.62 -45.26 3.68
CA GLN A 137 -28.97 -45.79 3.41
C GLN A 137 -28.91 -47.28 3.03
N ASN A 138 -27.91 -47.69 2.24
CA ASN A 138 -27.70 -49.10 1.91
C ASN A 138 -27.39 -49.94 3.16
N ALA A 139 -26.51 -49.45 4.04
CA ALA A 139 -26.19 -50.12 5.32
C ALA A 139 -27.42 -50.23 6.22
N ARG A 140 -28.27 -49.19 6.27
CA ARG A 140 -29.55 -49.23 7.00
C ARG A 140 -30.51 -50.26 6.42
N ALA A 141 -30.70 -50.29 5.11
CA ALA A 141 -31.56 -51.27 4.45
C ALA A 141 -31.09 -52.71 4.70
N GLN A 142 -29.77 -52.94 4.63
CA GLN A 142 -29.16 -54.24 4.91
C GLN A 142 -29.37 -54.65 6.37
N ASN A 143 -29.14 -53.73 7.33
CA ASN A 143 -29.38 -54.03 8.75
C ASN A 143 -30.87 -54.31 9.01
N LEU A 144 -31.80 -53.57 8.42
CA LEU A 144 -33.24 -53.84 8.56
C LEU A 144 -33.59 -55.28 8.14
N LYS A 145 -33.02 -55.75 7.03
CA LYS A 145 -33.16 -57.15 6.60
C LYS A 145 -32.57 -58.12 7.64
N ILE A 146 -31.34 -57.87 8.10
CA ILE A 146 -30.67 -58.72 9.10
C ILE A 146 -31.46 -58.81 10.41
N GLN A 147 -32.05 -57.69 10.87
CA GLN A 147 -32.90 -57.67 12.07
C GLN A 147 -34.19 -58.47 11.87
N ALA A 148 -34.83 -58.35 10.70
CA ALA A 148 -36.02 -59.14 10.38
C ALA A 148 -35.70 -60.64 10.34
N ASP A 149 -34.57 -61.02 9.76
CA ASP A 149 -34.12 -62.41 9.70
C ASP A 149 -33.75 -62.94 11.10
N LEU A 150 -33.08 -62.14 11.93
CA LEU A 150 -32.82 -62.48 13.33
C LEU A 150 -34.13 -62.74 14.10
N LYS A 151 -35.13 -61.88 13.94
CA LYS A 151 -36.44 -62.05 14.59
C LYS A 151 -37.10 -63.36 14.15
N ARG A 152 -37.07 -63.69 12.85
CA ARG A 152 -37.61 -64.94 12.32
C ARG A 152 -36.87 -66.15 12.88
N ILE A 153 -35.54 -66.13 12.92
CA ILE A 153 -34.72 -67.22 13.46
C ILE A 153 -35.00 -67.40 14.96
N GLN A 154 -35.13 -66.33 15.73
CA GLN A 154 -35.46 -66.40 17.16
C GLN A 154 -36.80 -67.08 17.42
N GLN A 155 -37.83 -66.78 16.61
CA GLN A 155 -39.14 -67.45 16.69
C GLN A 155 -39.02 -68.94 16.39
N LEU A 156 -38.38 -69.30 15.27
CA LEU A 156 -38.20 -70.70 14.86
C LEU A 156 -37.34 -71.52 15.83
N THR A 157 -36.34 -70.90 16.49
CA THR A 157 -35.56 -71.55 17.54
C THR A 157 -36.40 -71.76 18.80
N ALA A 158 -37.28 -70.81 19.17
CA ALA A 158 -38.19 -70.97 20.31
C ALA A 158 -39.19 -72.11 20.09
N ASP A 159 -39.63 -72.30 18.84
CA ASP A 159 -40.49 -73.41 18.42
C ASP A 159 -39.72 -74.75 18.27
N GLY A 160 -38.41 -74.77 18.56
CA GLY A 160 -37.57 -75.97 18.48
C GLY A 160 -37.15 -76.40 17.06
N SER A 161 -37.50 -75.60 16.04
CA SER A 161 -37.27 -75.93 14.62
C SER A 161 -35.86 -75.59 14.11
N LEU A 162 -35.09 -74.80 14.86
CA LEU A 162 -33.71 -74.42 14.53
C LEU A 162 -32.76 -74.61 15.71
N SER A 163 -31.48 -74.83 15.45
CA SER A 163 -30.49 -75.00 16.52
C SER A 163 -30.09 -73.67 17.18
N ILE A 164 -29.64 -73.75 18.43
CA ILE A 164 -29.14 -72.61 19.21
C ILE A 164 -27.95 -71.92 18.50
N ARG A 165 -27.11 -72.69 17.78
CA ARG A 165 -25.95 -72.17 17.06
C ARG A 165 -26.35 -71.23 15.92
N GLU A 166 -27.39 -71.57 15.16
CA GLU A 166 -27.92 -70.71 14.10
C GLU A 166 -28.45 -69.39 14.68
N ARG A 167 -29.14 -69.44 15.83
CA ARG A 167 -29.58 -68.23 16.54
C ARG A 167 -28.42 -67.35 16.97
N ASP A 168 -27.38 -67.93 17.55
CA ASP A 168 -26.22 -67.17 18.04
C ASP A 168 -25.41 -66.58 16.87
N SER A 169 -25.31 -67.30 15.74
CA SER A 169 -24.74 -66.77 14.49
C SER A 169 -25.55 -65.61 13.91
N ALA A 170 -26.89 -65.69 13.91
CA ALA A 170 -27.75 -64.60 13.49
C ALA A 170 -27.63 -63.37 14.40
N ARG A 171 -27.50 -63.57 15.72
CA ARG A 171 -27.26 -62.48 16.68
C ARG A 171 -25.92 -61.80 16.41
N ALA A 172 -24.86 -62.55 16.16
CA ALA A 172 -23.56 -62.00 15.79
C ALA A 172 -23.65 -61.19 14.49
N SER A 173 -24.39 -61.69 13.49
CA SER A 173 -24.61 -61.00 12.21
C SER A 173 -25.39 -59.68 12.39
N ALA A 174 -26.36 -59.63 13.29
CA ALA A 174 -27.10 -58.40 13.61
C ALA A 174 -26.23 -57.37 14.36
N ALA A 175 -25.35 -57.82 15.26
CA ALA A 175 -24.37 -56.95 15.89
C ALA A 175 -23.40 -56.36 14.86
N GLN A 176 -22.95 -57.15 13.89
CA GLN A 176 -22.13 -56.67 12.78
C GLN A 176 -22.87 -55.63 11.93
N GLY A 177 -24.12 -55.89 11.54
CA GLY A 177 -24.91 -54.95 10.76
C GLY A 177 -25.17 -53.62 11.49
N ALA A 178 -25.25 -53.63 12.82
CA ALA A 178 -25.31 -52.40 13.62
C ALA A 178 -23.97 -51.64 13.59
N ALA A 179 -22.84 -52.34 13.69
CA ALA A 179 -21.51 -51.75 13.57
C ALA A 179 -21.27 -51.12 12.17
N ASP A 180 -21.75 -51.76 11.11
CA ASP A 180 -21.64 -51.26 9.74
C ASP A 180 -22.38 -49.92 9.54
N ILE A 181 -23.54 -49.74 10.20
CA ILE A 181 -24.24 -48.44 10.21
C ILE A 181 -23.39 -47.37 10.89
N GLU A 182 -22.82 -47.66 12.06
CA GLU A 182 -21.99 -46.69 12.78
C GLU A 182 -20.73 -46.32 12.00
N GLN A 183 -20.11 -47.29 11.30
CA GLN A 183 -19.01 -47.03 10.39
C GLN A 183 -19.42 -46.11 9.23
N ALA A 184 -20.58 -46.37 8.59
CA ALA A 184 -21.08 -45.54 7.50
C ALA A 184 -21.46 -44.13 7.98
N LYS A 185 -22.02 -43.99 9.19
CA LYS A 185 -22.28 -42.68 9.82
C LYS A 185 -20.99 -41.90 10.07
N ALA A 186 -19.96 -42.55 10.61
CA ALA A 186 -18.66 -41.92 10.86
C ALA A 186 -18.03 -41.43 9.54
N ALA A 187 -18.10 -42.23 8.48
CA ALA A 187 -17.61 -41.84 7.15
C ALA A 187 -18.37 -40.64 6.57
N LEU A 188 -19.70 -40.58 6.75
CA LEU A 188 -20.52 -39.44 6.36
C LEU A 188 -20.12 -38.18 7.13
N GLU A 189 -19.94 -38.29 8.45
CA GLU A 189 -19.53 -37.15 9.27
C GLU A 189 -18.14 -36.63 8.89
N MET A 190 -17.18 -37.53 8.65
CA MET A 190 -15.86 -37.15 8.13
C MET A 190 -15.96 -36.37 6.81
N SER A 191 -16.81 -36.81 5.88
CA SER A 191 -17.01 -36.09 4.62
C SER A 191 -17.69 -34.71 4.79
N ARG A 192 -18.52 -34.54 5.83
CA ARG A 192 -19.08 -33.22 6.18
C ARG A 192 -18.00 -32.30 6.73
N GLN A 193 -17.16 -32.79 7.63
CA GLN A 193 -16.05 -32.02 8.18
C GLN A 193 -15.04 -31.62 7.08
N ASP A 194 -14.78 -32.49 6.11
CA ASP A 194 -13.94 -32.18 4.95
C ASP A 194 -14.53 -31.03 4.10
N ARG A 195 -15.84 -31.05 3.84
CA ARG A 195 -16.54 -29.93 3.18
C ARG A 195 -16.43 -28.63 3.98
N GLU A 196 -16.63 -28.67 5.30
CA GLU A 196 -16.50 -27.48 6.14
C GLU A 196 -15.08 -26.93 6.13
N SER A 197 -14.05 -27.79 6.15
CA SER A 197 -12.66 -27.36 6.00
C SER A 197 -12.40 -26.67 4.66
N THR A 198 -13.04 -27.14 3.58
CA THR A 198 -12.97 -26.53 2.25
C THR A 198 -13.64 -25.14 2.23
N ILE A 199 -14.72 -24.97 2.98
CA ILE A 199 -15.42 -23.68 3.14
C ILE A 199 -14.54 -22.69 3.91
N VAL A 200 -13.98 -23.11 5.04
CA VAL A 200 -13.09 -22.23 5.85
C VAL A 200 -11.84 -21.83 5.07
N ASN A 201 -11.28 -22.74 4.26
CA ASN A 201 -10.13 -22.44 3.41
C ASN A 201 -10.43 -21.36 2.35
N ARG A 202 -11.69 -21.17 1.96
CA ARG A 202 -12.09 -20.13 1.00
C ARG A 202 -11.75 -18.73 1.50
N ASP A 203 -11.96 -18.44 2.78
CA ASP A 203 -11.72 -17.10 3.34
C ASP A 203 -10.23 -16.73 3.24
N SER A 204 -9.35 -17.71 3.45
CA SER A 204 -7.91 -17.53 3.23
C SER A 204 -7.58 -17.24 1.76
N LEU A 205 -8.25 -17.91 0.82
CA LEU A 205 -8.05 -17.66 -0.62
C LEU A 205 -8.58 -16.30 -1.07
N GLU A 206 -9.68 -15.83 -0.45
CA GLU A 206 -10.20 -14.48 -0.70
C GLU A 206 -9.26 -13.40 -0.18
N ALA A 207 -8.68 -13.60 1.01
CA ALA A 207 -7.63 -12.74 1.54
C ALA A 207 -6.39 -12.69 0.63
N ASP A 208 -5.97 -13.83 0.09
CA ASP A 208 -4.89 -13.93 -0.89
C ASP A 208 -5.18 -13.12 -2.18
N VAL A 209 -6.42 -13.19 -2.68
CA VAL A 209 -6.86 -12.39 -3.84
C VAL A 209 -6.83 -10.90 -3.49
N ALA A 210 -7.34 -10.50 -2.33
CA ALA A 210 -7.31 -9.10 -1.90
C ALA A 210 -5.88 -8.57 -1.76
N SER A 211 -4.96 -9.37 -1.20
CA SER A 211 -3.53 -9.04 -1.11
C SER A 211 -2.90 -8.88 -2.50
N ALA A 212 -3.18 -9.79 -3.43
CA ALA A 212 -2.69 -9.70 -4.81
C ALA A 212 -3.24 -8.48 -5.56
N LYS A 213 -4.50 -8.09 -5.31
CA LYS A 213 -5.09 -6.85 -5.86
C LYS A 213 -4.36 -5.62 -5.34
N ALA A 214 -4.11 -5.52 -4.03
CA ALA A 214 -3.36 -4.42 -3.45
C ALA A 214 -1.93 -4.32 -4.02
N ALA A 215 -1.27 -5.47 -4.24
CA ALA A 215 0.04 -5.51 -4.88
C ALA A 215 0.01 -5.03 -6.35
N LEU A 216 -1.06 -5.33 -7.09
CA LEU A 216 -1.28 -4.81 -8.43
C LEU A 216 -1.50 -3.29 -8.43
N GLU A 217 -2.34 -2.78 -7.53
CA GLU A 217 -2.59 -1.35 -7.38
C GLU A 217 -1.29 -0.60 -7.06
N LEU A 218 -0.46 -1.14 -6.16
CA LEU A 218 0.85 -0.57 -5.85
C LEU A 218 1.75 -0.52 -7.09
N ALA A 219 1.82 -1.61 -7.87
CA ALA A 219 2.61 -1.65 -9.11
C ALA A 219 2.09 -0.65 -10.16
N GLN A 220 0.78 -0.40 -10.20
CA GLN A 220 0.18 0.61 -11.09
C GLN A 220 0.51 2.03 -10.63
N ILE A 221 0.49 2.31 -9.33
CA ILE A 221 0.92 3.59 -8.77
C ILE A 221 2.39 3.84 -9.11
N ASP A 222 3.26 2.83 -8.94
CA ASP A 222 4.67 2.94 -9.32
C ASP A 222 4.84 3.24 -10.81
N LEU A 223 4.03 2.61 -11.68
CA LEU A 223 4.02 2.89 -13.11
C LEU A 223 3.55 4.33 -13.41
N GLN A 224 2.51 4.83 -12.73
CA GLN A 224 2.06 6.21 -12.89
C GLN A 224 3.13 7.21 -12.42
N ASN A 225 3.83 6.90 -11.33
CA ASN A 225 4.92 7.71 -10.79
C ASN A 225 6.14 7.80 -11.71
N THR A 226 6.23 6.99 -12.79
CA THR A 226 7.25 7.17 -13.84
C THR A 226 7.03 8.44 -14.66
N GLN A 227 5.82 8.99 -14.66
CA GLN A 227 5.48 10.26 -15.30
C GLN A 227 5.44 11.35 -14.25
N ILE A 228 6.41 12.26 -14.30
CA ILE A 228 6.50 13.36 -13.34
C ILE A 228 5.69 14.53 -13.88
N ILE A 229 4.54 14.79 -13.26
CA ILE A 229 3.61 15.85 -13.67
C ILE A 229 3.82 17.16 -12.90
N ALA A 230 3.44 18.28 -13.53
CA ALA A 230 3.40 19.58 -12.88
C ALA A 230 2.27 19.63 -11.81
N PRO A 231 2.57 19.93 -10.54
CA PRO A 231 1.57 19.89 -9.47
C PRO A 231 0.62 21.10 -9.46
N HIS A 232 1.05 22.26 -9.98
CA HIS A 232 0.27 23.51 -9.94
C HIS A 232 0.48 24.33 -11.22
N ARG A 233 -0.50 25.18 -11.56
CA ARG A 233 -0.39 26.15 -12.66
C ARG A 233 0.57 27.25 -12.26
N ARG A 234 1.50 27.59 -13.15
CA ARG A 234 2.31 28.81 -12.97
C ARG A 234 1.44 30.05 -13.24
N PRO A 235 1.43 31.09 -12.38
CA PRO A 235 0.79 32.35 -12.72
C PRO A 235 1.47 33.01 -13.93
N ALA A 236 0.67 33.56 -14.85
CA ALA A 236 1.16 34.24 -16.05
C ALA A 236 2.00 35.47 -15.68
N GLY A 237 3.21 35.60 -16.26
CA GLY A 237 4.08 36.77 -16.09
C GLY A 237 5.30 36.61 -15.18
N ALA A 238 5.60 35.40 -14.68
CA ALA A 238 6.85 35.15 -13.97
C ALA A 238 7.98 34.77 -14.95
N ASP A 239 8.72 35.76 -15.47
CA ASP A 239 9.99 35.60 -16.22
C ASP A 239 11.17 35.17 -15.32
N LEU A 240 10.90 34.29 -14.35
CA LEU A 240 11.93 33.62 -13.58
C LEU A 240 12.12 32.23 -14.18
N GLY A 241 13.35 31.81 -14.40
CA GLY A 241 13.60 30.47 -14.92
C GLY A 241 13.17 29.42 -13.95
N ALA A 242 12.35 28.50 -14.42
CA ALA A 242 12.51 27.15 -13.95
C ALA A 242 13.93 26.74 -14.37
N SER A 243 14.87 26.84 -13.44
CA SER A 243 16.24 26.34 -13.55
C SER A 243 16.21 24.96 -12.92
N TRP A 244 16.07 23.90 -13.71
CA TRP A 244 16.18 22.54 -13.19
C TRP A 244 17.64 22.12 -13.20
N ARG A 245 18.24 22.07 -12.00
CA ARG A 245 19.53 21.40 -11.84
C ARG A 245 19.24 19.92 -11.55
N LEU A 246 19.35 19.09 -12.57
CA LEU A 246 19.37 17.64 -12.41
C LEU A 246 20.57 17.28 -11.53
N CYS A 247 20.32 16.77 -10.32
CA CYS A 247 21.34 16.04 -9.58
C CYS A 247 21.60 14.71 -10.30
N GLN A 248 22.39 14.77 -11.38
CA GLN A 248 22.93 13.57 -12.02
C GLN A 248 23.88 12.88 -11.02
N ARG A 249 23.60 11.62 -10.74
CA ARG A 249 24.52 10.73 -10.03
C ARG A 249 25.69 10.47 -11.00
N ARG A 250 26.92 10.77 -10.58
CA ARG A 250 28.16 10.51 -11.35
C ARG A 250 28.20 9.06 -11.84
N ASP A 251 28.77 8.86 -13.04
CA ASP A 251 28.97 7.54 -13.64
C ASP A 251 29.80 6.62 -12.72
N PRO A 252 29.46 5.32 -12.60
CA PRO A 252 30.19 4.39 -11.74
C PRO A 252 31.63 4.09 -12.22
N SER A 253 31.99 4.43 -13.46
CA SER A 253 33.33 4.23 -14.00
C SER A 253 34.40 5.12 -13.35
N ASP A 254 33.99 6.16 -12.62
CA ASP A 254 34.90 7.10 -11.95
C ASP A 254 35.21 6.71 -10.48
N LEU A 255 34.69 5.57 -9.99
CA LEU A 255 34.82 5.14 -8.58
C LEU A 255 35.74 3.92 -8.38
N ALA A 256 36.81 3.82 -9.18
CA ALA A 256 37.93 2.94 -8.86
C ALA A 256 38.82 3.60 -7.78
N GLY A 257 38.32 3.63 -6.53
CA GLY A 257 39.16 3.94 -5.37
C GLY A 257 38.60 4.98 -4.41
N SER A 258 37.49 4.68 -3.73
CA SER A 258 37.31 5.03 -2.31
C SER A 258 35.95 4.56 -1.82
N ALA A 259 35.97 3.70 -0.80
CA ALA A 259 34.79 3.26 -0.09
C ALA A 259 34.41 4.31 0.96
N ALA A 260 33.78 5.41 0.54
CA ALA A 260 33.02 6.31 1.42
C ALA A 260 32.24 7.33 0.59
N ALA A 261 30.91 7.21 0.54
CA ALA A 261 29.98 8.34 0.57
C ALA A 261 28.53 7.86 0.45
N LEU A 262 27.87 7.73 1.59
CA LEU A 262 26.43 7.96 1.69
C LEU A 262 26.14 9.42 1.35
N GLY A 263 24.98 9.66 0.73
CA GLY A 263 24.65 10.87 0.00
C GLY A 263 24.71 12.16 0.79
N ASP A 264 25.16 13.21 0.10
CA ASP A 264 24.95 14.60 0.47
C ASP A 264 24.73 15.40 -0.81
N CYS A 265 23.49 15.85 -1.05
CA CYS A 265 23.22 16.94 -1.98
C CYS A 265 23.44 18.25 -1.21
N GLN A 266 24.69 18.74 -1.16
CA GLN A 266 24.95 20.06 -0.62
C GLN A 266 24.70 21.15 -1.68
N PRO A 267 23.99 22.24 -1.33
CA PRO A 267 23.98 23.44 -2.16
C PRO A 267 25.38 24.06 -2.16
N GLN A 268 25.90 24.38 -3.35
CA GLN A 268 27.15 25.13 -3.50
C GLN A 268 27.06 26.44 -2.72
N ARG A 269 27.97 26.64 -1.76
CA ARG A 269 28.18 27.93 -1.10
C ARG A 269 28.74 28.93 -2.12
N ASP A 270 28.20 30.14 -2.10
CA ASP A 270 28.73 31.29 -2.85
C ASP A 270 30.23 31.51 -2.56
N PRO A 271 31.01 32.04 -3.51
CA PRO A 271 32.45 32.25 -3.37
C PRO A 271 32.84 33.38 -2.41
N ALA A 272 31.88 34.01 -1.72
CA ALA A 272 32.13 35.08 -0.75
C ALA A 272 31.94 34.58 0.68
N GLY A 273 32.98 33.97 1.26
CA GLY A 273 33.00 33.47 2.63
C GLY A 273 32.78 34.54 3.70
N ARG A 274 31.52 34.81 4.07
CA ARG A 274 31.17 35.54 5.29
C ARG A 274 30.10 34.79 6.08
N SER A 275 30.52 34.26 7.23
CA SER A 275 29.61 33.76 8.26
C SER A 275 29.13 34.93 9.13
N THR A 276 27.84 35.26 9.08
CA THR A 276 27.24 36.09 10.11
C THR A 276 26.75 35.20 11.24
N ARG A 277 27.58 35.09 12.27
CA ARG A 277 27.23 34.61 13.61
C ARG A 277 26.24 35.62 14.23
N TRP A 278 25.03 35.18 14.60
CA TRP A 278 24.08 35.99 15.35
C TRP A 278 24.50 36.07 16.84
N PRO A 279 24.40 37.24 17.50
CA PRO A 279 24.73 37.37 18.91
C PRO A 279 23.58 36.86 19.80
N ALA A 280 23.94 36.23 20.91
CA ALA A 280 23.02 35.82 21.97
C ALA A 280 22.46 37.05 22.69
N GLY A 281 21.14 37.23 22.63
CA GLY A 281 20.40 38.21 23.43
C GLY A 281 19.57 37.52 24.51
N HIS A 282 19.83 37.87 25.76
CA HIS A 282 19.13 37.42 26.95
C HIS A 282 17.65 37.85 26.97
N LEU A 283 16.72 36.97 27.38
CA LEU A 283 15.49 37.36 28.06
C LEU A 283 14.85 36.21 28.88
N HIS A 284 14.84 36.43 30.19
CA HIS A 284 14.01 35.92 31.29
C HIS A 284 13.33 34.54 31.21
N ARG A 285 13.82 33.63 32.07
CA ARG A 285 13.10 32.47 32.62
C ARG A 285 11.88 32.93 33.44
N ARG A 286 10.67 32.51 33.07
CA ARG A 286 9.59 32.27 34.04
C ARG A 286 9.50 30.77 34.32
N ARG A 287 9.52 30.42 35.62
CA ARG A 287 9.18 29.09 36.14
C ARG A 287 7.69 28.84 35.90
N ALA A 288 7.36 27.66 35.37
CA ALA A 288 6.03 27.07 35.51
C ALA A 288 6.21 25.57 35.82
N GLN A 289 5.47 25.12 36.83
CA GLN A 289 5.58 23.84 37.51
C GLN A 289 5.39 22.62 36.59
N ARG A 290 6.19 21.59 36.82
CA ARG A 290 5.91 20.23 36.38
C ARG A 290 4.63 19.74 37.06
N ARG A 291 3.63 19.37 36.26
CA ARG A 291 2.57 18.42 36.66
C ARG A 291 2.92 17.10 36.00
N ASP A 292 3.20 16.11 36.85
CA ASP A 292 3.33 14.71 36.46
C ASP A 292 1.97 14.15 36.05
N LEU A 293 1.92 13.43 34.94
CA LEU A 293 0.84 12.51 34.58
C LEU A 293 1.45 11.18 34.10
N PRO A 294 0.86 10.02 34.48
CA PRO A 294 1.56 8.75 34.50
C PRO A 294 1.53 8.00 33.15
N ARG A 295 2.59 7.21 32.94
CA ARG A 295 2.68 6.18 31.90
C ARG A 295 1.70 5.03 32.21
N GLN A 296 0.81 4.72 31.28
CA GLN A 296 0.11 3.43 31.26
C GLN A 296 1.06 2.36 30.69
N GLY A 297 1.40 1.39 31.53
CA GLY A 297 2.09 0.16 31.16
C GLY A 297 1.06 -0.93 30.87
N ALA A 298 1.31 -1.68 29.79
CA ALA A 298 0.58 -2.91 29.49
C ALA A 298 1.03 -4.02 30.46
N GLU A 299 0.05 -4.61 31.12
CA GLU A 299 0.18 -5.65 32.13
C GLU A 299 0.16 -7.02 31.44
N TYR A 300 1.20 -7.83 31.68
CA TYR A 300 1.33 -9.21 31.22
C TYR A 300 1.24 -10.12 32.46
N LEU A 301 0.22 -10.98 32.52
CA LEU A 301 0.01 -11.97 33.58
C LEU A 301 0.88 -13.22 33.34
N PRO A 302 1.60 -13.73 34.36
CA PRO A 302 1.99 -15.13 34.43
C PRO A 302 1.20 -15.86 35.53
N GLY A 303 0.59 -16.98 35.15
CA GLY A 303 -0.21 -17.85 36.02
C GLY A 303 0.59 -18.62 37.07
N ASP A 304 -0.08 -18.76 38.20
CA ASP A 304 0.20 -19.48 39.44
C ASP A 304 0.93 -20.83 39.33
N ARG A 305 1.95 -20.99 40.19
CA ARG A 305 2.41 -22.29 40.69
C ARG A 305 1.97 -22.44 42.15
N GLY A 306 0.91 -23.20 42.37
CA GLY A 306 0.63 -23.85 43.66
C GLY A 306 1.44 -25.14 43.78
N GLY A 307 2.31 -25.21 44.78
CA GLY A 307 3.05 -26.41 45.15
C GLY A 307 2.20 -27.39 45.95
N VAL A 308 2.35 -28.68 45.66
CA VAL A 308 2.03 -29.77 46.60
C VAL A 308 3.21 -30.74 46.56
N GLN A 309 3.87 -30.86 47.72
CA GLN A 309 4.86 -31.89 48.03
C GLN A 309 4.20 -33.27 48.11
N ARG A 310 4.79 -34.26 47.43
CA ARG A 310 4.88 -35.63 47.95
C ARG A 310 6.23 -36.24 47.60
N HIS A 311 6.91 -36.69 48.65
CA HIS A 311 8.05 -37.60 48.62
C HIS A 311 7.70 -38.93 47.94
N LEU A 312 8.66 -39.53 47.22
CA LEU A 312 9.20 -40.87 47.48
C LEU A 312 10.25 -41.24 46.40
N SER A 313 11.44 -41.65 46.90
CA SER A 313 12.45 -42.59 46.33
C SER A 313 12.47 -42.80 44.81
N GLY A 314 13.55 -42.53 44.07
CA GLY A 314 14.92 -42.94 44.34
C GLY A 314 15.16 -44.38 43.85
N GLN A 315 15.54 -44.56 42.57
CA GLN A 315 16.45 -45.63 42.12
C GLN A 315 16.88 -45.41 40.65
N ARG A 316 18.19 -45.55 40.42
CA ARG A 316 18.89 -45.38 39.14
C ARG A 316 19.08 -46.74 38.47
N HIS A 317 18.90 -46.82 37.15
CA HIS A 317 19.59 -47.78 36.27
C HIS A 317 19.83 -47.07 34.94
N ARG A 318 21.06 -46.61 34.65
CA ARG A 318 22.14 -47.28 33.90
C ARG A 318 21.71 -47.92 32.57
N GLN A 319 22.25 -47.31 31.50
CA GLN A 319 22.78 -47.90 30.27
C GLN A 319 21.84 -48.79 29.45
N PHE A 320 21.59 -48.42 28.20
CA PHE A 320 22.13 -49.20 27.07
C PHE A 320 22.18 -48.35 25.80
N ARG A 321 23.40 -48.24 25.27
CA ARG A 321 23.76 -47.75 23.95
C ARG A 321 23.60 -48.95 23.02
N GLN A 322 22.84 -48.83 21.93
CA GLN A 322 22.96 -49.76 20.80
C GLN A 322 23.10 -48.98 19.50
N ASP A 323 24.27 -49.20 18.92
CA ASP A 323 24.73 -48.79 17.61
C ASP A 323 24.17 -49.73 16.52
N ARG A 324 23.97 -49.14 15.32
CA ARG A 324 24.10 -49.72 13.95
C ARG A 324 22.98 -50.62 13.37
N PRO A 325 22.93 -50.84 12.03
CA PRO A 325 23.45 -50.01 10.92
C PRO A 325 22.46 -49.82 9.74
N ALA A 326 22.85 -48.95 8.81
CA ALA A 326 22.28 -48.81 7.47
C ALA A 326 22.62 -50.01 6.56
N HIS A 327 21.67 -50.41 5.70
CA HIS A 327 21.89 -51.35 4.60
C HIS A 327 21.96 -50.62 3.25
N PRO A 328 22.93 -50.93 2.38
CA PRO A 328 23.01 -50.45 1.01
C PRO A 328 22.58 -51.52 -0.01
N GLY A 329 22.09 -51.06 -1.17
CA GLY A 329 22.35 -51.71 -2.46
C GLY A 329 21.19 -52.47 -3.12
N ALA A 330 20.77 -52.00 -4.30
CA ALA A 330 20.52 -52.83 -5.47
C ALA A 330 20.52 -51.98 -6.75
N TYR A 331 21.70 -51.86 -7.36
CA TYR A 331 21.86 -51.61 -8.79
C TYR A 331 21.72 -52.96 -9.51
N TYR A 332 20.89 -53.05 -10.55
CA TYR A 332 21.14 -53.93 -11.70
C TYR A 332 20.54 -53.28 -12.96
N GLY A 333 21.36 -53.20 -14.00
CA GLY A 333 20.98 -52.76 -15.33
C GLY A 333 20.92 -53.89 -16.35
N GLN A 334 20.58 -53.48 -17.57
CA GLN A 334 20.57 -54.21 -18.86
C GLN A 334 19.33 -55.10 -19.09
N ARG A 335 18.72 -55.23 -20.27
CA ARG A 335 19.23 -55.14 -21.66
C ARG A 335 18.18 -54.60 -22.65
N ARG A 336 18.73 -54.10 -23.76
CA ARG A 336 18.10 -53.74 -25.04
C ARG A 336 17.28 -54.88 -25.67
N ALA A 337 16.21 -54.53 -26.36
CA ALA A 337 15.82 -55.18 -27.61
C ALA A 337 15.34 -54.12 -28.62
N LYS A 338 16.11 -53.94 -29.70
CA LYS A 338 15.67 -53.32 -30.95
C LYS A 338 15.01 -54.42 -31.79
N GLN A 339 13.82 -54.16 -32.32
CA GLN A 339 13.27 -54.82 -33.51
C GLN A 339 12.42 -53.75 -34.23
N GLN A 340 13.01 -53.06 -35.22
CA GLN A 340 12.88 -53.32 -36.66
C GLN A 340 11.44 -53.13 -37.18
N ARG A 341 11.30 -52.06 -37.98
CA ARG A 341 10.19 -51.75 -38.88
C ARG A 341 10.19 -52.74 -40.06
N THR A 342 9.00 -53.13 -40.52
CA THR A 342 8.61 -53.04 -41.95
C THR A 342 7.09 -53.13 -42.11
N PRO A 343 6.48 -52.44 -43.10
CA PRO A 343 5.04 -52.40 -43.37
C PRO A 343 4.63 -53.21 -44.63
N ALA A 344 3.38 -53.66 -44.72
CA ALA A 344 2.62 -53.89 -45.96
C ALA A 344 1.18 -54.33 -45.63
N ALA A 345 0.17 -53.66 -46.22
CA ALA A 345 -0.87 -54.21 -47.11
C ALA A 345 -1.79 -55.26 -46.43
N GLY A 346 -3.06 -54.99 -46.18
CA GLY A 346 -4.14 -54.74 -47.12
C GLY A 346 -5.37 -55.53 -46.63
N ASP A 347 -6.55 -55.26 -47.19
CA ASP A 347 -7.83 -55.98 -47.00
C ASP A 347 -8.59 -55.75 -45.67
N VAL A 348 -9.93 -55.61 -45.61
CA VAL A 348 -11.03 -55.55 -46.59
C VAL A 348 -12.15 -54.78 -45.87
N GLY A 349 -12.86 -53.92 -46.59
CA GLY A 349 -14.08 -53.29 -46.11
C GLY A 349 -15.31 -54.19 -46.25
N ALA A 350 -16.25 -53.98 -45.34
CA ALA A 350 -17.72 -54.03 -45.50
C ALA A 350 -18.38 -55.26 -46.14
N GLY A 351 -19.39 -55.80 -45.44
CA GLY A 351 -20.47 -56.54 -46.10
C GLY A 351 -21.20 -57.46 -45.15
N ASP A 352 -22.31 -56.98 -44.59
CA ASP A 352 -23.37 -57.77 -43.99
C ASP A 352 -23.81 -58.92 -44.93
N TYR A 353 -23.96 -60.12 -44.38
CA TYR A 353 -25.13 -61.04 -44.48
C TYR A 353 -24.81 -62.37 -43.78
#